data_AF-A0A496BCG8-F1
#
_entry.id   AF-A0A496BCG8-F1
#
_cell.length_a   1.000
_cell.length_b   1.000
_cell.length_c   1.000
_cell.angle_alpha   90.00
_cell.angle_beta   90.00
_cell.angle_gamma   90.00
#
_symmetry.space_group_name_H-M   'P 1'
#
loop_
_entity.id
_entity.type
_entity.pdbx_description
1 polymer ?
#
loop_
_entity_poly.entity_id
_entity_poly.type
_entity_poly.pdbx_seq_one_letter_code
_entity_poly.pdbx_strand_id
1 'polypeptide(L)' 'MEKLAIVDTHVHLWHPEQLRYPWLEDVPLLNKPYLLADYTAAHGELPVEAMVFVQCDTHPDDG' A
#
# COMPACT_ATOMS: atom_id res chain seq x y z
N MET A 1 -27.01 -13.56 6.31
CA MET A 1 -26.72 -12.61 5.21
C MET A 1 -25.32 -12.91 4.74
N GLU A 2 -25.13 -13.17 3.46
CA GLU A 2 -23.79 -13.25 2.85
C GLU A 2 -23.08 -11.90 3.06
N LYS A 3 -21.83 -11.90 3.54
CA LYS A 3 -21.02 -10.67 3.57
C LYS A 3 -20.68 -10.30 2.13
N LEU A 4 -20.96 -9.07 1.72
CA LEU A 4 -20.57 -8.56 0.41
C LEU A 4 -19.03 -8.54 0.34
N ALA A 5 -18.44 -9.30 -0.58
CA ALA A 5 -17.00 -9.29 -0.81
C ALA A 5 -16.56 -7.95 -1.42
N ILE A 6 -15.49 -7.37 -0.87
CA ILE A 6 -14.93 -6.10 -1.31
C ILE A 6 -13.66 -6.37 -2.12
N VAL A 7 -13.52 -5.70 -3.26
CA VAL A 7 -12.25 -5.59 -3.97
C VAL A 7 -11.76 -4.15 -3.80
N ASP A 8 -10.60 -3.99 -3.17
CA ASP A 8 -9.93 -2.68 -3.14
C ASP A 8 -9.22 -2.48 -4.47
N THR A 9 -9.76 -1.61 -5.31
CA THR A 9 -9.30 -1.44 -6.69
C THR A 9 -8.02 -0.60 -6.79
N HIS A 10 -7.52 -0.02 -5.70
CA HIS A 10 -6.35 0.86 -5.76
C HIS A 10 -5.63 0.94 -4.41
N VAL A 11 -4.58 0.13 -4.24
CA VAL A 11 -3.73 0.13 -3.05
C VAL A 11 -2.29 0.47 -3.42
N HIS A 12 -1.66 1.34 -2.63
CA HIS A 12 -0.23 1.58 -2.66
C HIS A 12 0.41 0.93 -1.43
N LEU A 13 1.50 0.19 -1.65
CA LEU A 13 2.35 -0.40 -0.62
C LEU A 13 3.79 -0.06 -0.97
N TRP A 14 4.61 0.29 0.02
CA TRP A 14 6.00 0.66 -0.23
C TRP A 14 6.89 0.35 0.97
N HIS A 15 8.18 0.12 0.69
CA HIS A 15 9.21 -0.12 1.68
C HIS A 15 10.43 0.78 1.38
N PRO A 16 10.56 1.96 2.03
CA PRO A 16 11.60 2.94 1.69
C PRO A 16 13.03 2.45 1.95
N GLU A 17 13.19 1.39 2.77
CA GLU A 17 14.50 0.75 2.97
C GLU A 17 14.90 -0.22 1.84
N GLN A 18 13.97 -0.57 0.94
CA GLN A 18 14.22 -1.49 -0.19
C GLN A 18 14.25 -0.78 -1.54
N LEU A 19 13.33 0.16 -1.76
CA LEU A 19 13.24 0.96 -2.98
C LEU A 19 13.17 2.43 -2.59
N ARG A 20 13.76 3.31 -3.39
CA ARG A 20 13.74 4.75 -3.15
C ARG A 20 12.46 5.33 -3.73
N TYR A 21 11.83 6.22 -2.98
CA TYR A 21 10.64 6.97 -3.40
C TYR A 21 10.90 8.45 -3.12
N PRO A 22 11.48 9.21 -4.08
CA PRO A 22 11.91 10.59 -3.84
C PRO A 22 10.80 11.48 -3.28
N TRP A 23 9.55 11.26 -3.70
CA TRP A 23 8.39 12.02 -3.25
C TRP A 23 8.04 11.82 -1.76
N LEU A 24 8.54 10.75 -1.11
CA LEU A 24 8.31 10.53 0.33
C LEU A 24 9.12 11.47 1.22
N GLU A 25 10.23 12.03 0.75
CA GLU A 25 11.08 12.93 1.53
C GLU A 25 10.31 14.16 2.03
N ASP A 26 9.36 14.64 1.23
CA ASP A 26 8.51 15.79 1.53
C ASP A 26 7.29 15.45 2.40
N VAL A 27 7.04 14.17 2.69
CA VAL A 27 5.84 13.71 3.44
C VAL A 27 6.23 12.79 4.60
N PRO A 28 6.72 13.34 5.74
CA PRO A 28 7.24 12.56 6.86
C PRO A 28 6.29 11.48 7.42
N LEU A 29 4.97 11.72 7.36
CA LEU A 29 3.97 10.73 7.78
C LEU A 29 4.02 9.45 6.93
N LEU A 30 4.25 9.61 5.63
CA LEU A 30 4.28 8.52 4.65
C LEU A 30 5.67 7.92 4.49
N ASN A 31 6.73 8.64 4.91
CA ASN A 31 8.14 8.22 4.78
C ASN A 31 8.54 7.12 5.78
N LYS A 32 7.86 5.98 5.68
CA LYS A 32 8.09 4.76 6.44
C LYS A 32 7.45 3.58 5.69
N PRO A 33 7.75 2.32 6.07
CA PRO A 33 7.10 1.17 5.46
C PRO A 33 5.58 1.18 5.64
N TYR A 34 4.85 0.87 4.57
CA TYR A 34 3.44 0.52 4.57
C TYR A 34 3.29 -0.79 3.82
N LEU A 35 3.14 -1.88 4.58
CA LEU A 35 3.23 -3.27 4.09
C LEU A 35 1.85 -3.94 4.14
N LEU A 36 1.78 -5.18 3.65
CA LEU A 36 0.55 -5.98 3.69
C LEU A 36 -0.02 -6.12 5.12
N ALA A 37 0.82 -6.20 6.14
CA ALA A 37 0.38 -6.26 7.53
C ALA A 37 -0.35 -4.97 7.96
N ASP A 38 0.14 -3.81 7.53
CA ASP A 38 -0.49 -2.51 7.79
C ASP A 38 -1.82 -2.38 7.04
N TYR A 39 -1.87 -2.85 5.79
CA TYR A 39 -3.12 -2.93 5.02
C TYR A 39 -4.16 -3.81 5.71
N THR A 40 -3.77 -5.01 6.16
CA THR A 40 -4.67 -5.92 6.90
C THR A 40 -5.19 -5.28 8.18
N ALA A 41 -4.32 -4.58 8.92
CA ALA A 41 -4.73 -3.85 10.11
C ALA A 41 -5.68 -2.69 9.79
N ALA A 42 -5.49 -2.01 8.65
CA ALA A 42 -6.28 -0.86 8.25
C ALA A 42 -7.71 -1.22 7.84
N HIS A 43 -7.91 -2.31 7.08
CA HIS A 43 -9.28 -2.73 6.69
C HIS A 43 -10.00 -3.52 7.78
N GLY A 44 -9.27 -4.09 8.75
CA GLY A 44 -9.85 -4.78 9.91
C GLY A 44 -10.80 -5.91 9.49
N GLU A 45 -12.03 -5.88 10.00
CA GLU A 45 -13.04 -6.92 9.77
C GLU A 45 -13.79 -6.81 8.43
N LEU A 46 -13.46 -5.79 7.62
CA LEU A 46 -14.00 -5.66 6.28
C LEU A 46 -13.63 -6.90 5.45
N PRO A 47 -14.59 -7.51 4.74
CA PRO A 47 -14.37 -8.70 3.92
C PRO A 47 -13.70 -8.34 2.59
N VAL A 48 -12.49 -7.78 2.65
CA VAL A 48 -11.65 -7.56 1.48
C VAL A 48 -11.18 -8.92 0.96
N GLU A 49 -11.63 -9.28 -0.24
CA GLU A 49 -11.27 -10.54 -0.90
C GLU A 49 -10.03 -10.38 -1.79
N ALA A 50 -9.87 -9.21 -2.41
CA ALA A 50 -8.74 -8.91 -3.29
C ALA A 50 -8.36 -7.44 -3.23
N MET A 51 -7.12 -7.14 -3.64
CA MET A 51 -6.65 -5.79 -3.90
C MET A 51 -5.99 -5.70 -5.28
N VAL A 52 -5.97 -4.50 -5.86
CA VAL A 52 -5.11 -4.16 -6.98
C VAL A 52 -4.01 -3.22 -6.49
N PHE A 53 -2.78 -3.73 -6.48
CA PHE A 53 -1.59 -2.91 -6.22
C PHE A 53 -1.34 -1.96 -7.40
N VAL A 54 -1.10 -0.70 -7.08
CA VAL A 54 -0.73 0.34 -8.06
C VAL A 54 0.70 0.80 -7.76
N GLN A 55 1.51 0.88 -8.82
CA GLN A 55 2.90 1.34 -8.76
C GLN A 55 3.02 2.68 -8.00
N CYS A 56 4.10 2.84 -7.24
CA CYS A 56 4.24 3.92 -6.25
C CYS A 56 5.28 4.98 -6.64
N ASP A 57 5.64 5.08 -7.91
CA ASP A 57 6.63 6.03 -8.46
C ASP A 57 7.99 5.92 -7.77
N THR A 58 8.55 4.70 -7.80
CA THR A 58 9.92 4.44 -7.34
C THR A 58 10.93 5.25 -8.15
N HIS A 59 12.11 5.48 -7.60
CA HIS A 59 13.22 6.06 -8.34
C HIS A 59 13.45 5.26 -9.65
N PRO A 60 13.71 5.91 -10.80
CA PRO A 60 13.80 5.24 -12.09
C PRO A 60 14.84 4.11 -12.17
N ASP A 61 15.89 4.20 -11.36
CA ASP A 61 16.96 3.18 -11.28
C ASP A 61 16.60 1.97 -10.39
N ASP A 62 15.47 1.98 -9.69
CA ASP A 62 15.04 0.92 -8.78
C ASP A 62 13.99 -0.02 -9.42
N GLY A 63 13.75 0.08 -10.74
CA GLY A 63 12.74 -0.68 -11.50
C GLY A 63 13.28 -1.45 -12.71
#